data_AF-A0A7C4QJZ0-F1
#
_entry.id   AF-A0A7C4QJZ0-F1
#
_cell.length_a   1.000
_cell.length_b   1.000
_cell.length_c   1.000
_cell.angle_alpha   90.00
_cell.angle_beta   90.00
_cell.angle_gamma   90.00
#
_symmetry.space_group_name_H-M   'P 1'
#
loop_
_entity.id
_entity.type
_entity.pdbx_description
1 polymer ?
#
loop_
_entity_poly.entity_id
_entity_poly.type
_entity_poly.pdbx_seq_one_letter_code
_entity_poly.pdbx_strand_id
1 'polypeptide(L)'
;MGRISGYRPREATTKKKEINPLWRGVGCLMFLFLTVGCYLFAELYLVDAVDRFVRASPSMPAELRQNGIRSQTIRPLIDYAIPEPKPLPLIGITLPRFIDRITLTFDPVVLAFTLVLSLIAFAISGLVWALVNPPKLGPKDAPPVRRKIDKSKVR
;
A
#
# COMPACT_ATOMS: atom_id res chain seq x y z
N MET A 1 59.86 20.20 -3.68
CA MET A 1 58.50 20.34 -4.26
C MET A 1 58.01 18.96 -4.70
N GLY A 2 57.12 18.33 -3.93
CA GLY A 2 56.62 16.98 -4.20
C GLY A 2 55.50 16.97 -5.23
N ARG A 3 55.65 16.17 -6.30
CA ARG A 3 54.64 16.00 -7.35
C ARG A 3 53.38 15.34 -6.78
N ILE A 4 52.25 16.03 -6.88
CA ILE A 4 50.93 15.47 -6.58
C ILE A 4 50.60 14.49 -7.71
N SER A 5 50.68 13.20 -7.42
CA SER A 5 50.29 12.10 -8.31
C SER A 5 48.81 12.26 -8.70
N GLY A 6 48.56 12.44 -10.00
CA GLY A 6 47.22 12.62 -10.56
C GLY A 6 46.28 11.47 -10.23
N TYR A 7 45.16 11.79 -9.58
CA TYR A 7 44.08 10.86 -9.32
C TYR A 7 43.43 10.48 -10.65
N ARG A 8 43.48 9.19 -11.02
CA ARG A 8 42.67 8.64 -12.11
C ARG A 8 41.37 8.10 -11.50
N PRO A 9 40.21 8.74 -11.73
CA PRO A 9 38.95 8.16 -11.31
C PRO A 9 38.77 6.82 -12.03
N ARG A 10 38.66 5.74 -11.27
CA ARG A 10 38.27 4.44 -11.80
C ARG A 10 36.82 4.58 -12.25
N GLU A 11 36.58 4.46 -13.55
CA GLU A 11 35.22 4.40 -14.09
C GLU A 11 34.47 3.28 -13.35
N ALA A 12 33.54 3.69 -12.49
CA ALA A 12 32.64 2.77 -11.85
C ALA A 12 31.73 2.24 -12.96
N THR A 13 32.09 1.11 -13.53
CA THR A 13 31.19 0.34 -14.40
C THR A 13 30.08 -0.19 -13.53
N THR A 14 29.13 0.68 -13.19
CA THR A 14 27.85 0.29 -12.63
C THR A 14 27.14 -0.48 -13.73
N LYS A 15 27.39 -1.80 -13.82
CA LYS A 15 26.45 -2.70 -14.47
C LYS A 15 25.12 -2.43 -13.76
N LYS A 16 24.25 -1.66 -14.43
CA LYS A 16 22.85 -1.52 -14.02
C LYS A 16 22.35 -2.95 -13.90
N LYS A 17 22.21 -3.45 -12.67
CA LYS A 17 21.42 -4.65 -12.44
C LYS A 17 20.01 -4.22 -12.81
N GLU A 18 19.65 -4.47 -14.06
CA GLU A 18 18.28 -4.36 -14.51
C GLU A 18 17.47 -5.25 -13.57
N ILE A 19 16.58 -4.62 -12.80
CA ILE A 19 15.70 -5.36 -11.89
C ILE A 19 14.87 -6.29 -12.76
N ASN A 20 15.02 -7.59 -12.53
CA ASN A 20 14.29 -8.62 -13.25
C ASN A 20 12.80 -8.24 -13.33
N PRO A 21 12.17 -8.30 -14.51
CA PRO A 21 10.79 -7.83 -14.71
C PRO A 21 9.78 -8.54 -13.78
N LEU A 22 10.07 -9.79 -13.39
CA LEU A 22 9.28 -10.55 -12.42
C LEU A 22 9.19 -9.85 -11.05
N TRP A 23 10.27 -9.20 -10.61
CA TRP A 23 10.31 -8.47 -9.33
C TRP A 23 9.53 -7.15 -9.37
N ARG A 24 9.20 -6.63 -10.56
CA ARG A 24 8.29 -5.48 -10.70
C ARG A 24 6.84 -5.87 -10.43
N GLY A 25 6.45 -7.11 -10.75
CA GLY A 25 5.10 -7.64 -10.51
C GLY A 25 4.84 -7.94 -9.03
N VAL A 26 5.85 -8.39 -8.30
CA VAL A 26 5.74 -8.69 -6.85
C VAL A 26 5.33 -7.46 -6.05
N GLY A 27 5.87 -6.28 -6.37
CA GLY A 27 5.47 -5.03 -5.72
C GLY A 27 3.98 -4.74 -5.91
N CYS A 28 3.46 -4.85 -7.14
CA CYS A 28 2.04 -4.65 -7.44
C CYS A 28 1.14 -5.62 -6.65
N LEU A 29 1.53 -6.89 -6.63
CA LEU A 29 0.80 -7.94 -5.90
C LEU A 29 0.82 -7.68 -4.39
N MET A 30 1.96 -7.26 -3.83
CA MET A 30 2.05 -6.84 -2.42
C MET A 30 1.14 -5.65 -2.12
N PHE A 31 1.06 -4.64 -2.99
CA PHE A 31 0.13 -3.52 -2.80
C PHE A 31 -1.32 -3.96 -2.78
N LEU A 32 -1.70 -4.88 -3.66
CA LEU A 32 -3.05 -5.41 -3.72
C LEU A 32 -3.39 -6.15 -2.43
N PHE A 33 -2.51 -7.05 -1.98
CA PHE A 33 -2.70 -7.76 -0.70
C PHE A 33 -2.70 -6.82 0.50
N LEU A 34 -1.85 -5.80 0.51
CA LEU A 34 -1.81 -4.78 1.55
C LEU A 34 -3.14 -4.02 1.62
N THR A 35 -3.66 -3.60 0.47
CA THR A 35 -4.92 -2.83 0.39
C THR A 35 -6.11 -3.68 0.82
N VAL A 36 -6.20 -4.91 0.31
CA VAL A 36 -7.26 -5.85 0.71
C VAL A 36 -7.15 -6.21 2.19
N GLY A 37 -5.94 -6.45 2.68
CA GLY A 37 -5.69 -6.72 4.10
C GLY A 37 -6.08 -5.54 5.00
N CYS A 38 -5.76 -4.30 4.61
CA CYS A 38 -6.17 -3.10 5.34
C CYS A 38 -7.69 -2.95 5.36
N TYR A 39 -8.37 -3.28 4.25
CA TYR A 39 -9.83 -3.22 4.16
C TYR A 39 -10.48 -4.20 5.13
N LEU A 40 -10.07 -5.47 5.08
CA LEU A 40 -10.58 -6.51 5.98
C LEU A 40 -10.27 -6.19 7.44
N PHE A 41 -9.08 -5.65 7.73
CA PHE A 41 -8.72 -5.25 9.08
C PHE A 41 -9.57 -4.06 9.59
N ALA A 42 -9.82 -3.07 8.72
CA ALA A 42 -10.67 -1.94 9.04
C ALA A 42 -12.09 -2.41 9.38
N GLU A 43 -12.66 -3.26 8.54
CA GLU A 43 -14.01 -3.80 8.69
C GLU A 43 -14.16 -4.72 9.91
N LEU A 44 -13.25 -5.68 10.11
CA LEU A 44 -13.40 -6.71 11.14
C LEU A 44 -13.00 -6.24 12.55
N TYR A 45 -12.10 -5.26 12.67
CA TYR A 45 -11.52 -4.91 13.96
C TYR A 45 -11.56 -3.41 14.25
N LEU A 46 -11.18 -2.59 13.28
CA LEU A 46 -10.95 -1.17 13.55
C LEU A 46 -12.25 -0.40 13.79
N VAL A 47 -13.28 -0.61 12.96
CA VAL A 47 -14.56 0.08 13.11
C VAL A 47 -15.20 -0.23 14.47
N ASP A 48 -15.23 -1.49 14.86
CA ASP A 48 -15.74 -1.93 16.17
C ASP A 48 -14.95 -1.34 17.33
N ALA A 49 -13.61 -1.32 17.22
CA ALA A 49 -12.76 -0.75 18.27
C ALA A 49 -12.99 0.75 18.43
N VAL A 50 -13.12 1.49 17.32
CA VAL A 50 -13.39 2.93 17.35
C VAL A 50 -14.80 3.20 17.85
N ASP A 51 -15.82 2.41 17.47
CA ASP A 51 -17.19 2.58 17.97
C ASP A 51 -17.25 2.40 19.48
N ARG A 52 -16.60 1.35 20.01
CA ARG A 52 -16.48 1.14 21.47
C ARG A 52 -15.79 2.31 22.16
N PHE A 53 -14.71 2.83 21.56
CA PHE A 53 -13.99 3.98 22.10
C PHE A 53 -14.87 5.25 22.12
N VAL A 54 -15.61 5.51 21.04
CA VAL A 54 -16.51 6.66 20.95
C VAL A 54 -17.61 6.59 21.99
N ARG A 55 -18.22 5.41 22.19
CA ARG A 55 -19.26 5.20 23.20
C ARG A 55 -18.74 5.37 24.63
N ALA A 56 -17.51 4.94 24.89
CA ALA A 56 -16.87 5.05 26.20
C ALA A 56 -16.32 6.46 26.50
N SER A 57 -16.04 7.26 25.47
CA SER A 57 -15.39 8.56 25.62
C SER A 57 -16.32 9.62 26.21
N PRO A 58 -16.01 10.20 27.40
CA PRO A 58 -16.84 11.25 28.00
C PRO A 58 -16.87 12.55 27.21
N SER A 59 -15.82 12.83 26.43
CA SER A 59 -15.65 14.04 25.63
C SER A 59 -16.43 14.05 24.31
N MET A 60 -17.03 12.92 23.93
CA MET A 60 -17.80 12.83 22.69
C MET A 60 -19.24 13.35 22.91
N PRO A 61 -19.85 14.03 21.91
CA PRO A 61 -21.24 14.46 21.97
C PRO A 61 -22.18 13.29 22.28
N ALA A 62 -23.23 13.55 23.06
CA ALA A 62 -24.17 12.52 23.51
C ALA A 62 -24.80 11.75 22.34
N GLU A 63 -25.06 12.42 21.22
CA GLU A 63 -25.63 11.78 20.03
C GLU A 63 -24.70 10.74 19.40
N LEU A 64 -23.39 11.01 19.33
CA LEU A 64 -22.40 10.08 18.80
C LEU A 64 -22.18 8.89 19.74
N ARG A 65 -22.29 9.11 21.06
CA ARG A 65 -22.21 8.04 22.05
C ARG A 65 -23.42 7.10 22.03
N GLN A 66 -24.61 7.61 21.78
CA GLN A 66 -25.83 6.80 21.73
C GLN A 66 -25.99 6.08 20.40
N ASN A 67 -25.72 6.78 19.29
CA ASN A 67 -25.92 6.25 17.94
C ASN A 67 -24.70 5.49 17.38
N GLY A 68 -23.52 5.65 17.99
CA GLY A 68 -22.27 5.10 17.46
C GLY A 68 -21.82 5.76 16.16
N ILE A 69 -20.72 5.25 15.61
CA ILE A 69 -20.30 5.59 14.24
C ILE A 69 -21.21 4.80 13.30
N ARG A 70 -22.36 5.40 12.93
CA ARG A 70 -23.30 4.80 11.97
C ARG A 70 -22.54 4.34 10.73
N SER A 71 -22.41 3.02 10.54
CA SER A 71 -22.20 2.41 9.23
C SER A 71 -23.46 2.70 8.41
N GLN A 72 -23.50 3.85 7.75
CA GLN A 72 -24.48 4.09 6.72
C GLN A 72 -23.96 3.36 5.50
N THR A 73 -24.29 2.08 5.36
CA THR A 73 -24.10 1.37 4.11
C THR A 73 -24.82 2.18 3.04
N ILE A 74 -24.06 2.89 2.22
CA ILE A 74 -24.65 3.71 1.16
C ILE A 74 -25.39 2.73 0.24
N ARG A 75 -26.63 3.08 -0.13
CA ARG A 75 -27.44 2.34 -1.11
C ARG A 75 -26.54 1.83 -2.25
N PRO A 76 -26.72 0.58 -2.72
CA PRO A 76 -25.85 -0.01 -3.72
C PRO A 76 -25.74 0.94 -4.91
N LEU A 77 -24.51 1.38 -5.21
CA LEU A 77 -24.27 2.37 -6.26
C LEU A 77 -24.56 1.80 -7.66
N ILE A 78 -24.48 0.46 -7.77
CA ILE A 78 -24.73 -0.30 -8.99
C ILE A 78 -25.56 -1.52 -8.60
N ASP A 79 -26.84 -1.53 -8.97
CA ASP A 79 -27.67 -2.74 -9.00
C ASP A 79 -27.77 -3.18 -10.45
N TYR A 80 -26.83 -4.02 -10.88
CA TYR A 80 -26.87 -4.59 -12.22
C TYR A 80 -27.68 -5.88 -12.16
N ALA A 81 -28.95 -5.80 -12.57
CA ALA A 81 -29.75 -6.96 -12.87
C ALA A 81 -29.24 -7.55 -14.20
N ILE A 82 -28.76 -8.79 -14.17
CA ILE A 82 -28.36 -9.47 -15.40
C ILE A 82 -29.65 -9.70 -16.22
N PRO A 83 -29.75 -9.14 -17.44
CA PRO A 83 -30.95 -9.30 -18.25
C PRO A 83 -31.19 -10.78 -18.48
N GLU A 84 -32.45 -11.21 -18.34
CA GLU A 84 -32.80 -12.62 -18.44
C GLU A 84 -32.30 -13.19 -19.77
N PRO A 85 -31.73 -14.41 -19.78
CA PRO A 85 -31.39 -15.07 -21.03
C PRO A 85 -32.68 -15.31 -21.80
N LYS A 86 -32.94 -14.52 -22.84
CA LYS A 86 -34.04 -14.80 -23.77
C LYS A 86 -33.72 -16.14 -24.44
N PRO A 87 -34.59 -17.15 -24.36
CA PRO A 87 -34.35 -18.40 -25.06
C PRO A 87 -34.26 -18.09 -26.55
N LEU A 88 -33.11 -18.41 -27.17
CA LEU A 88 -32.97 -18.35 -28.61
C LEU A 88 -33.91 -19.41 -29.21
N PRO A 89 -34.72 -19.07 -30.23
CA PRO A 89 -35.75 -19.96 -30.76
C PRO A 89 -35.18 -21.24 -31.41
N LEU A 90 -33.86 -21.31 -31.61
CA LEU A 90 -33.21 -22.37 -32.36
C LEU A 90 -32.60 -23.48 -31.49
N ILE A 91 -32.26 -23.22 -30.22
CA ILE A 91 -31.38 -24.12 -29.45
C ILE A 91 -31.92 -24.46 -28.06
N GLY A 92 -32.88 -23.74 -27.48
CA GLY A 92 -33.59 -24.17 -26.25
C GLY A 92 -32.71 -24.38 -25.00
N ILE A 93 -31.40 -24.10 -25.08
CA ILE A 93 -30.47 -24.23 -23.97
C ILE A 93 -30.59 -22.97 -23.11
N THR A 94 -31.19 -23.12 -21.93
CA THR A 94 -31.14 -22.12 -20.86
C THR A 94 -29.95 -22.42 -19.96
N LEU A 95 -28.94 -21.55 -19.93
CA LEU A 95 -27.84 -21.70 -18.96
C LEU A 95 -28.38 -21.48 -17.54
N PRO A 96 -28.05 -22.35 -16.56
CA PRO A 96 -28.34 -22.08 -15.16
C PRO A 96 -27.59 -20.82 -14.73
N ARG A 97 -28.30 -19.85 -14.13
CA ARG A 97 -27.68 -18.63 -13.62
C ARG A 97 -26.88 -18.97 -12.36
N PHE A 98 -25.60 -18.62 -12.34
CA PHE A 98 -24.73 -18.78 -11.16
C PHE A 98 -24.59 -17.49 -10.35
N ILE A 99 -24.93 -16.33 -10.92
CA ILE A 99 -24.82 -15.02 -10.29
C ILE A 99 -26.01 -14.19 -10.77
N ASP A 100 -27.02 -13.97 -9.93
CA ASP A 100 -28.23 -13.20 -10.31
C ASP A 100 -28.11 -11.71 -10.00
N ARG A 101 -27.24 -11.36 -9.04
CA ARG A 101 -27.06 -9.99 -8.57
C ARG A 101 -25.66 -9.82 -8.01
N ILE A 102 -24.95 -8.79 -8.48
CA ILE A 102 -23.71 -8.29 -7.87
C ILE A 102 -24.08 -6.96 -7.21
N THR A 103 -24.09 -6.93 -5.88
CA THR A 103 -24.30 -5.69 -5.12
C THR A 103 -22.95 -5.23 -4.56
N LEU A 104 -22.47 -4.10 -5.06
CA LEU A 104 -21.30 -3.41 -4.49
C LEU A 104 -21.79 -2.39 -3.48
N THR A 105 -21.67 -2.72 -2.20
CA THR A 105 -21.93 -1.80 -1.09
C THR A 105 -20.61 -1.25 -0.55
N PHE A 106 -20.54 0.07 -0.40
CA PHE A 106 -19.38 0.74 0.16
C PHE A 106 -19.77 1.46 1.45
N ASP A 107 -19.06 1.17 2.53
CA ASP A 107 -19.13 1.95 3.75
C ASP A 107 -18.05 3.04 3.70
N PRO A 108 -18.43 4.34 3.68
CA PRO A 108 -17.46 5.43 3.61
C PRO A 108 -16.51 5.46 4.82
N VAL A 109 -16.96 4.97 5.99
CA VAL A 109 -16.14 4.92 7.21
C VAL A 109 -15.04 3.87 7.07
N VAL A 110 -15.40 2.66 6.64
CA VAL A 110 -14.44 1.57 6.37
C VAL A 110 -13.44 2.01 5.32
N LEU A 111 -13.90 2.64 4.23
CA LEU A 111 -13.02 3.15 3.18
C LEU A 111 -12.05 4.22 3.68
N ALA A 112 -12.53 5.17 4.48
CA ALA A 112 -11.67 6.21 5.06
C ALA A 112 -10.58 5.60 5.94
N PHE A 113 -10.92 4.66 6.82
CA PHE A 113 -9.94 3.95 7.64
C PHE A 113 -8.98 3.10 6.82
N THR A 114 -9.48 2.42 5.79
CA THR A 114 -8.65 1.63 4.87
C THR A 114 -7.62 2.51 4.17
N LEU A 115 -8.03 3.70 3.72
CA LEU A 115 -7.14 4.66 3.08
C LEU A 115 -6.06 5.14 4.03
N VAL A 116 -6.42 5.50 5.27
CA VAL A 116 -5.44 5.91 6.30
C VAL A 116 -4.48 4.77 6.64
N LEU A 117 -4.98 3.55 6.86
CA LEU A 117 -4.18 2.37 7.17
C LEU A 117 -3.22 2.02 6.02
N SER A 118 -3.68 2.07 4.78
CA SER A 118 -2.85 1.76 3.61
C SER A 118 -1.73 2.79 3.42
N LEU A 119 -1.98 4.08 3.69
CA LEU A 119 -0.93 5.11 3.70
C LEU A 119 0.12 4.85 4.79
N ILE A 120 -0.31 4.52 5.99
CA ILE A 120 0.60 4.18 7.11
C ILE A 120 1.42 2.95 6.76
N ALA A 121 0.77 1.88 6.29
CA ALA A 121 1.42 0.63 5.96
C ALA A 121 2.40 0.79 4.77
N PHE A 122 2.08 1.64 3.80
CA PHE A 122 3.00 2.01 2.73
C PHE A 122 4.22 2.78 3.25
N ALA A 123 4.01 3.78 4.12
CA ALA A 123 5.11 4.53 4.73
C ALA A 123 6.06 3.62 5.52
N ILE A 124 5.50 2.69 6.32
CA ILE A 124 6.28 1.69 7.05
C ILE A 124 7.06 0.79 6.09
N SER A 125 6.40 0.29 5.04
CA SER A 125 7.04 -0.57 4.04
C SER A 125 8.22 0.14 3.35
N GLY A 126 8.05 1.42 3.02
CA GLY A 126 9.12 2.25 2.45
C GLY A 126 10.29 2.44 3.42
N LEU A 127 10.01 2.64 4.71
CA LEU A 127 11.04 2.77 5.74
C LEU A 127 11.82 1.46 5.93
N VAL A 128 11.12 0.32 5.99
CA VAL A 128 11.73 -1.01 6.05
C VAL A 128 12.62 -1.22 4.82
N TRP A 129 12.14 -0.87 3.63
CA TRP A 129 12.93 -0.99 2.41
C TRP A 129 14.19 -0.12 2.42
N ALA A 130 14.09 1.12 2.90
CA ALA A 130 15.23 2.02 3.04
C ALA A 130 16.27 1.50 4.05
N LEU A 131 15.82 0.82 5.11
CA LEU A 131 16.71 0.19 6.10
C LEU A 131 17.46 -1.02 5.50
N VAL A 132 16.75 -1.86 4.76
CA VAL A 132 17.32 -3.08 4.14
C VAL A 132 18.22 -2.73 2.94
N ASN A 133 17.85 -1.71 2.17
CA ASN A 133 18.56 -1.27 0.98
C ASN A 133 18.90 0.23 1.09
N PRO A 134 19.96 0.57 1.84
CA PRO A 134 20.38 1.95 1.98
C PRO A 134 20.65 2.57 0.60
N PRO A 135 20.35 3.86 0.42
CA PRO A 135 20.51 4.54 -0.86
C PRO A 135 21.97 4.44 -1.32
N LYS A 136 22.16 3.95 -2.53
CA LYS A 136 23.48 3.90 -3.16
C LYS A 136 23.79 5.27 -3.74
N LEU A 137 25.05 5.70 -3.60
CA LEU A 137 25.56 6.91 -4.22
C LEU A 137 25.23 6.87 -5.72
N GLY A 138 24.62 7.95 -6.19
CA GLY A 138 24.33 8.13 -7.60
C GLY A 138 25.62 8.22 -8.42
N PRO A 139 25.55 8.01 -9.74
CA PRO A 139 26.72 8.16 -10.62
C PRO A 139 27.27 9.59 -10.65
N LYS A 140 26.48 10.58 -10.23
CA LYS A 140 26.88 11.98 -10.09
C LYS A 140 27.30 12.36 -8.67
N ASP A 141 27.12 11.49 -7.69
CA ASP A 141 27.56 11.77 -6.33
C ASP A 141 29.08 11.61 -6.25
N ALA A 142 29.75 12.59 -5.64
CA ALA A 142 31.17 12.53 -5.44
C ALA A 142 31.50 11.31 -4.54
N PRO A 143 32.49 10.47 -4.90
CA PRO A 143 32.87 9.34 -4.07
C PRO A 143 33.33 9.84 -2.70
N PRO A 144 33.11 9.07 -1.62
CA PRO A 144 33.44 9.51 -0.27
C PRO A 144 34.94 9.80 -0.17
N VAL A 145 35.28 11.00 0.32
CA VAL A 145 36.67 11.42 0.52
C VAL A 145 37.28 10.55 1.60
N ARG A 146 38.09 9.56 1.20
CA ARG A 146 38.85 8.72 2.15
C ARG A 146 39.96 9.56 2.78
N ARG A 147 39.69 10.17 3.93
CA ARG A 147 40.74 10.81 4.73
C ARG A 147 41.65 9.71 5.27
N LYS A 148 42.91 9.64 4.80
CA LYS A 148 43.93 8.81 5.45
C LYS A 148 44.16 9.40 6.84
N ILE A 149 43.64 8.71 7.85
CA ILE A 149 43.95 9.04 9.24
C ILE A 149 45.40 8.62 9.45
N ASP A 150 46.26 9.60 9.71
CA ASP A 150 47.63 9.34 10.11
C ASP A 150 47.61 8.77 11.52
N LYS A 151 47.86 7.46 11.64
CA LYS A 151 47.85 6.73 12.91
C LYS A 151 48.87 7.28 13.90
N SER A 152 49.86 8.06 13.46
CA SER A 152 50.86 8.69 14.34
C SER A 152 50.32 9.88 15.14
N LYS A 153 49.17 10.46 14.74
CA LYS A 153 48.55 11.62 15.41
C LYS A 153 47.34 11.28 16.28
N VAL A 154 46.96 10.00 16.35
CA VAL A 154 45.89 9.50 17.24
C VAL A 154 46.56 8.82 18.42
N ARG A 155 47.14 9.61 19.33
CA ARG A 155 47.68 9.14 20.60
C ARG A 155 47.36 10.15 21.69
#